data_AF-A0A2N2KA14-F1
#
_entry.id   AF-A0A2N2KA14-F1
#
_cell.length_a   1.000
_cell.length_b   1.000
_cell.length_c   1.000
_cell.angle_alpha   90.00
_cell.angle_beta   90.00
_cell.angle_gamma   90.00
#
_symmetry.space_group_name_H-M   'P 1'
#
loop_
_entity.id
_entity.type
_entity.pdbx_description
1 polymer ?
#
loop_
_entity_poly.entity_id
_entity_poly.type
_entity_poly.pdbx_seq_one_letter_code
_entity_poly.pdbx_strand_id
1 'polypeptide(L)'
;MKCAICGIAIDSLNQAIDQGWEPYFYEGEKEHEFACPNCAEVFLQVDENGEMEVKPEYRGKITYRDEEAGKDDILLVGVITNEDEDPKH
;
A
#
# COMPACT_ATOMS: atom_id res chain seq x y z
N MET A 1 -5.86 -4.42 11.54
CA MET A 1 -5.44 -4.55 10.12
C MET A 1 -4.41 -5.68 10.02
N LYS A 2 -4.17 -6.27 8.85
CA LYS A 2 -3.21 -7.37 8.69
C LYS A 2 -2.36 -7.20 7.44
N CYS A 3 -1.13 -7.69 7.47
CA CYS A 3 -0.26 -7.69 6.31
C CYS A 3 -0.80 -8.67 5.26
N ALA A 4 -1.03 -8.17 4.05
CA ALA A 4 -1.44 -8.92 2.86
C ALA A 4 -0.51 -10.12 2.55
N ILE A 5 0.80 -9.99 2.81
CA ILE A 5 1.80 -11.00 2.44
C ILE A 5 1.96 -12.07 3.54
N CYS A 6 2.26 -11.65 4.78
CA CYS A 6 2.59 -12.60 5.86
C CYS A 6 1.46 -12.83 6.87
N GLY A 7 0.43 -11.99 6.89
CA GLY A 7 -0.73 -12.11 7.78
C GLY A 7 -0.50 -11.62 9.21
N ILE A 8 0.67 -11.04 9.54
CA ILE A 8 0.87 -10.37 10.84
C ILE A 8 -0.19 -9.28 11.00
N ALA A 9 -0.80 -9.22 12.18
CA ALA A 9 -1.81 -8.24 12.53
C ALA A 9 -1.20 -7.04 13.25
N ILE A 10 -1.84 -5.88 13.10
CA ILE A 10 -1.57 -4.67 13.85
C ILE A 10 -2.88 -4.04 14.32
N ASP A 11 -2.86 -3.53 15.54
CA ASP A 11 -4.06 -3.21 16.29
C ASP A 11 -4.62 -1.82 15.98
N SER A 12 -3.80 -0.90 15.46
CA SER A 12 -4.24 0.46 15.14
C SER A 12 -3.47 1.11 14.00
N LEU A 13 -4.11 2.09 13.35
CA LEU A 13 -3.50 2.87 12.26
C LEU A 13 -2.30 3.67 12.74
N ASN A 14 -2.39 4.31 13.91
CA ASN A 14 -1.29 5.07 14.49
C ASN A 14 -0.05 4.20 14.69
N GLN A 15 -0.25 2.99 15.22
CA GLN A 15 0.84 2.04 15.39
C GLN A 15 1.43 1.58 14.05
N ALA A 16 0.60 1.44 13.01
CA ALA A 16 1.04 1.09 11.66
C ALA A 16 1.90 2.21 11.05
N ILE A 17 1.49 3.46 11.20
CA ILE A 17 2.27 4.64 10.79
C ILE A 17 3.60 4.70 11.54
N ASP A 18 3.57 4.58 12.86
CA ASP A 18 4.78 4.64 13.71
C ASP A 18 5.80 3.54 13.36
N GLN A 19 5.31 2.38 12.92
CA GLN A 19 6.15 1.25 12.51
C GLN A 19 6.54 1.29 11.03
N GLY A 20 6.03 2.22 10.24
CA GLY A 20 6.33 2.31 8.80
C GLY A 20 5.70 1.19 7.98
N TRP A 21 4.46 0.82 8.30
CA TRP A 21 3.69 -0.09 7.46
C TRP A 21 3.33 0.60 6.15
N GLU A 22 3.46 -0.15 5.05
CA GLU A 22 3.02 0.30 3.74
C GLU A 22 1.49 0.18 3.66
N PRO A 23 0.72 1.26 3.45
CA PRO A 23 -0.73 1.20 3.36
C PRO A 23 -1.26 0.41 2.16
N TYR A 24 -0.59 0.44 1.01
CA TYR A 24 -1.01 -0.27 -0.20
C TYR A 24 0.15 -0.55 -1.15
N PHE A 25 0.01 -1.54 -2.02
CA PHE A 25 0.99 -1.83 -3.07
C PHE A 25 0.38 -2.58 -4.25
N TYR A 26 1.08 -2.61 -5.37
CA TYR A 26 0.59 -3.22 -6.61
C TYR A 26 1.34 -4.48 -7.03
N GLU A 27 0.61 -5.43 -7.61
CA GLU A 27 1.17 -6.48 -8.46
C GLU A 27 0.53 -6.39 -9.85
N GLY A 28 1.22 -5.71 -10.78
CA GLY A 28 0.62 -5.37 -12.07
C GLY A 28 -0.52 -4.38 -11.86
N GLU A 29 -1.72 -4.71 -12.34
CA GLU A 29 -2.92 -3.87 -12.18
C GLU A 29 -3.69 -4.16 -10.88
N LYS A 30 -3.26 -5.16 -10.08
CA LYS A 30 -3.95 -5.54 -8.85
C LYS A 30 -3.39 -4.75 -7.67
N GLU A 31 -4.25 -3.99 -7.01
CA GLU A 31 -3.97 -3.37 -5.72
C GLU A 31 -4.11 -4.39 -4.59
N HIS A 32 -3.21 -4.29 -3.63
CA HIS A 32 -3.20 -5.03 -2.37
C HIS A 32 -3.14 -4.03 -1.21
N GLU A 33 -3.74 -4.42 -0.09
CA GLU A 33 -3.73 -3.59 1.13
C GLU A 33 -2.37 -3.63 1.85
N PHE A 34 -2.39 -3.45 3.17
CA PHE A 34 -1.25 -3.23 4.03
C PHE A 34 -0.12 -4.25 3.86
N ALA A 35 1.13 -3.78 3.83
CA ALA A 35 2.32 -4.61 4.01
C ALA A 35 3.09 -4.18 5.27
N CYS A 36 3.51 -5.15 6.09
CA CYS A 36 4.36 -4.85 7.23
C CYS A 36 5.77 -4.43 6.74
N PRO A 37 6.54 -3.69 7.56
CA PRO A 37 7.82 -3.10 7.13
C PRO A 37 8.79 -4.13 6.55
N ASN A 38 8.85 -5.31 7.18
CA ASN A 38 9.71 -6.40 6.73
C ASN A 38 9.28 -6.98 5.37
N CYS A 39 7.97 -7.12 5.12
CA CYS A 39 7.51 -7.59 3.81
C CYS A 39 7.66 -6.50 2.75
N ALA A 40 7.46 -5.24 3.10
CA ALA A 40 7.70 -4.11 2.19
C ALA A 40 9.16 -4.07 1.74
N GLU A 41 10.11 -4.14 2.68
CA GLU A 41 11.54 -4.13 2.38
C GLU A 41 11.98 -5.31 1.48
N VAL A 42 11.47 -6.50 1.77
CA VAL A 42 11.88 -7.72 1.07
C VAL A 42 11.24 -7.82 -0.31
N PHE A 43 9.93 -7.60 -0.42
CA PHE A 43 9.15 -7.94 -1.62
C PHE A 43 8.79 -6.76 -2.50
N LEU A 44 8.83 -5.53 -1.98
CA LEU A 44 8.34 -4.35 -2.68
C LEU A 44 9.48 -3.42 -3.12
N GLN A 45 9.22 -2.65 -4.16
CA GLN A 45 10.06 -1.58 -4.68
C GLN A 45 9.20 -0.40 -5.09
N VAL A 46 9.81 0.78 -5.21
CA VAL A 46 9.16 1.94 -5.81
C VAL A 46 9.28 1.83 -7.32
N ASP A 47 8.17 2.00 -8.03
CA ASP A 47 8.11 2.01 -9.50
C ASP A 47 8.52 3.38 -10.10
N GLU A 48 8.33 3.55 -11.42
CA GLU A 48 8.65 4.81 -12.10
C GLU A 48 7.69 5.97 -11.76
N ASN A 49 6.51 5.67 -11.25
CA ASN A 49 5.49 6.65 -10.85
C ASN A 49 5.58 7.02 -9.36
N GLY A 50 6.46 6.36 -8.61
CA GLY A 50 6.60 6.56 -7.17
C GLY A 50 5.68 5.68 -6.33
N GLU A 51 4.99 4.71 -6.94
CA GLU A 51 4.11 3.78 -6.26
C GLU A 51 4.86 2.53 -5.79
N MET A 52 4.38 1.92 -4.71
CA MET A 52 4.95 0.68 -4.20
C MET A 52 4.41 -0.51 -5.00
N GLU A 53 5.30 -1.31 -5.57
CA GLU A 53 4.96 -2.49 -6.36
C GLU A 53 5.79 -3.71 -5.97
N VAL A 54 5.29 -4.90 -6.26
CA VAL A 54 6.03 -6.16 -6.07
C VAL A 54 7.21 -6.21 -7.04
N LYS A 55 8.40 -6.48 -6.50
CA LYS A 55 9.62 -6.63 -7.29
C LYS A 55 9.42 -7.70 -8.38
N PRO A 56 9.93 -7.48 -9.61
CA PRO A 56 9.70 -8.37 -10.74
C PRO A 56 10.00 -9.85 -10.47
N GLU A 57 11.02 -10.16 -9.67
CA GLU A 57 11.42 -11.53 -9.34
C GLU A 57 10.41 -12.28 -8.45
N TYR A 58 9.51 -11.60 -7.76
CA TYR A 58 8.49 -12.21 -6.90
C TYR A 58 7.09 -12.22 -7.52
N ARG A 59 6.90 -11.56 -8.67
CA ARG A 59 5.59 -11.50 -9.33
C ARG A 59 5.04 -12.88 -9.66
N GLY A 60 3.79 -13.14 -9.29
CA GLY A 60 3.09 -14.41 -9.44
C GLY A 60 3.59 -15.52 -8.50
N LYS A 61 4.47 -15.21 -7.54
CA LYS A 61 5.02 -16.19 -6.56
C LYS A 61 4.53 -15.96 -5.15
N ILE A 62 3.94 -14.80 -4.86
CA ILE A 62 3.41 -14.45 -3.54
C ILE A 62 1.98 -14.98 -3.42
N THR A 63 1.67 -15.60 -2.29
CA THR A 63 0.28 -15.92 -1.91
C THR A 63 -0.22 -14.87 -0.95
N TYR A 64 -1.24 -14.14 -1.38
CA TYR A 64 -1.84 -13.03 -0.65
C TYR A 64 -2.91 -13.48 0.33
N ARG A 65 -3.13 -12.69 1.38
CA ARG A 65 -4.04 -12.98 2.50
C ARG A 65 -5.12 -11.90 2.67
N ASP A 66 -5.28 -11.06 1.67
CA ASP A 66 -6.02 -9.79 1.71
C ASP A 66 -7.53 -10.05 1.77
N GLU A 67 -8.02 -11.15 1.18
CA GLU A 67 -9.45 -11.47 1.04
C GLU A 67 -10.21 -11.75 2.36
N GLU A 68 -9.54 -11.80 3.52
CA GLU A 68 -10.26 -11.85 4.81
C GLU A 68 -10.25 -10.53 5.59
N ALA A 69 -9.65 -9.45 5.05
CA ALA A 69 -9.74 -8.11 5.59
C ALA A 69 -10.74 -7.29 4.76
N GLY A 70 -11.83 -6.82 5.36
CA GLY A 70 -12.56 -5.67 4.83
C GLY A 70 -13.57 -5.92 3.69
N LYS A 71 -14.72 -6.54 4.00
CA LYS A 71 -15.99 -6.16 3.34
C LYS A 71 -16.57 -4.85 3.90
N ASP A 72 -15.95 -4.28 4.93
CA ASP A 72 -16.39 -3.08 5.62
C ASP A 72 -15.14 -2.25 5.97
N ASP A 73 -15.15 -0.95 5.62
CA ASP A 73 -14.16 0.09 5.97
C ASP A 73 -12.83 0.22 5.18
N ILE A 74 -12.90 0.58 3.89
CA ILE A 74 -11.84 1.38 3.25
C ILE A 74 -12.45 2.71 2.78
N LEU A 75 -12.09 3.81 3.47
CA LEU A 75 -12.36 5.19 3.06
C LEU A 75 -11.20 5.65 2.17
N LEU A 76 -11.36 5.52 0.86
CA LEU A 76 -10.46 6.14 -0.14
C LEU A 76 -10.57 7.67 -0.02
N VAL A 77 -9.57 8.31 0.57
CA VAL A 77 -9.46 9.78 0.58
C VAL A 77 -8.57 10.19 -0.59
N GLY A 78 -9.20 10.57 -1.70
CA GLY A 78 -8.51 11.21 -2.83
C GLY A 78 -8.18 12.66 -2.48
N VAL A 79 -6.90 13.02 -2.47
CA VAL A 79 -6.46 14.42 -2.36
C VAL A 79 -6.40 15.00 -3.77
N ILE A 80 -7.32 15.92 -4.08
CA ILE A 80 -7.29 16.72 -5.31
C ILE A 80 -6.59 18.04 -4.97
N THR A 81 -5.42 18.28 -5.56
CA THR A 81 -4.77 19.60 -5.55
C THR A 81 -5.29 20.43 -6.72
N ASN A 82 -5.99 21.52 -6.43
CA ASN A 82 -6.28 22.55 -7.44
C ASN A 82 -5.04 23.45 -7.56
N GLU A 83 -4.46 23.52 -8.75
CA GLU A 83 -3.46 24.54 -9.09
C GLU A 83 -4.19 25.85 -9.41
N ASP A 84 -4.11 26.83 -8.51
CA ASP A 84 -4.63 28.18 -8.74
C ASP A 84 -3.79 28.91 -9.80
N GLU A 85 -4.44 29.41 -10.84
CA GLU A 85 -3.86 30.20 -11.93
C GLU A 85 -3.12 31.45 -11.41
N ASP A 86 -1.87 31.61 -11.83
CA ASP A 86 -1.02 32.79 -11.60
C ASP A 86 -1.68 34.09 -12.13
N PRO A 87 -1.73 35.19 -11.35
CA PRO A 87 -2.28 36.45 -11.84
C PRO A 87 -1.29 37.14 -12.79
N LYS A 88 -1.63 37.17 -14.09
CA LYS A 88 -0.96 37.97 -15.11
C LYS A 88 -0.91 39.46 -14.68
N HIS A 89 0.29 39.99 -14.50
CA HIS A 89 0.56 41.43 -14.41
C HIS A 89 0.80 42.03 -15.78
#